data_AF-A0A1Y3U3L2-F1
#
_entry.id   AF-A0A1Y3U3L2-F1
#
_cell.length_a   1.000
_cell.length_b   1.000
_cell.length_c   1.000
_cell.angle_alpha   90.00
_cell.angle_beta   90.00
_cell.angle_gamma   90.00
#
_symmetry.space_group_name_H-M   'P 1'
#
loop_
_entity.id
_entity.type
_entity.pdbx_description
1 polymer ?
#
loop_
_entity_poly.entity_id
_entity_poly.type
_entity_poly.pdbx_seq_one_letter_code
_entity_poly.pdbx_strand_id
1 'polypeptide(L)'
;MLIDASLHVNAGLVIRSGKNPSYYSLSGLEFVLPEEEKQSKKGYRDVTGDIITDESINDIEVLVQSTDNYGPENDMISRCLKLFPQNTDPDIVAMKIGLIDITNSTHLSQYKNKISMVELSNIIAAIPNIDARIQMGDPEVVNEIARSNGKINLFSFASKYCCYHNRNLYGKDDYSILDTVLKKYLPRYFDDITKSQIQKWQDRYQYKEYNDYITRKLDELGIHTENRKRKFDHFVWYKNR
;
A
#
# COMPACT_ATOMS: atom_id res chain seq x y z
N MET A 1 -2.56 -36.02 -18.15
CA MET A 1 -1.72 -36.07 -19.36
C MET A 1 -0.59 -35.07 -19.12
N LEU A 2 0.59 -35.58 -18.75
CA LEU A 2 1.80 -34.78 -18.49
C LEU A 2 2.39 -34.37 -19.84
N ILE A 3 2.60 -33.08 -20.07
CA ILE A 3 3.45 -32.61 -21.17
C ILE A 3 4.79 -32.24 -20.56
N ASP A 4 5.72 -33.19 -20.65
CA ASP A 4 7.14 -32.95 -20.48
C ASP A 4 7.65 -32.33 -21.78
N ALA A 5 8.23 -31.14 -21.70
CA ALA A 5 8.86 -30.46 -22.83
C ALA A 5 10.29 -30.07 -22.45
N SER A 6 11.11 -31.08 -22.19
CA SER A 6 12.56 -30.91 -22.12
C SER A 6 13.13 -30.69 -23.53
N LEU A 7 13.30 -29.44 -23.94
CA LEU A 7 14.10 -29.07 -25.12
C LEU A 7 15.57 -28.95 -24.69
N HIS A 8 16.41 -29.86 -25.16
CA HIS A 8 17.87 -29.79 -25.01
C HIS A 8 18.49 -29.13 -26.24
N VAL A 9 19.18 -28.01 -26.04
CA VAL A 9 19.95 -27.33 -27.08
C VAL A 9 21.39 -27.83 -27.03
N ASN A 10 21.80 -28.62 -28.02
CA ASN A 10 23.11 -29.28 -28.03
C ASN A 10 24.26 -28.41 -28.58
N ALA A 11 23.98 -27.30 -29.28
CA ALA A 11 24.94 -26.24 -29.59
C ALA A 11 24.21 -25.01 -30.16
N GLY A 12 24.68 -23.79 -29.83
CA GLY A 12 24.18 -22.54 -30.41
C GLY A 12 25.19 -21.40 -30.25
N LEU A 13 25.30 -20.54 -31.26
CA LEU A 13 26.19 -19.38 -31.23
C LEU A 13 25.48 -18.21 -30.53
N VAL A 14 25.98 -17.81 -29.35
CA VAL A 14 25.44 -16.68 -28.59
C VAL A 14 26.19 -15.42 -29.00
N ILE A 15 25.53 -14.51 -29.72
CA ILE A 15 26.12 -13.23 -30.13
C ILE A 15 25.67 -12.13 -29.18
N ARG A 16 26.63 -11.38 -28.64
CA ARG A 16 26.36 -10.14 -27.88
C ARG A 16 26.17 -9.00 -28.87
N SER A 17 24.95 -8.57 -29.09
CA SER A 17 24.64 -7.37 -29.87
C SER A 17 23.83 -6.39 -29.02
N GLY A 18 24.44 -5.26 -28.66
CA GLY A 18 23.76 -4.12 -28.01
C GLY A 18 24.28 -3.73 -26.62
N LYS A 19 23.94 -2.51 -26.18
CA LYS A 19 24.39 -1.87 -24.93
C LYS A 19 23.76 -2.44 -23.63
N ASN A 20 22.90 -3.47 -23.71
CA ASN A 20 22.22 -4.06 -22.55
C ASN A 20 22.72 -5.51 -22.33
N PRO A 21 23.51 -5.77 -21.28
CA PRO A 21 24.24 -7.03 -21.10
C PRO A 21 23.37 -8.24 -20.69
N SER A 22 22.06 -8.06 -20.48
CA SER A 22 21.13 -9.09 -19.99
C SER A 22 20.22 -9.70 -21.07
N TYR A 23 20.38 -9.33 -22.34
CA TYR A 23 19.59 -9.88 -23.44
C TYR A 23 20.44 -10.73 -24.37
N TYR A 24 19.97 -11.94 -24.65
CA TYR A 24 20.58 -12.88 -25.59
C TYR A 24 19.64 -13.06 -26.78
N SER A 25 20.20 -13.07 -27.99
CA SER A 25 19.46 -13.45 -29.20
C SER A 25 20.03 -14.76 -29.74
N LEU A 26 19.12 -15.65 -30.12
CA LEU A 26 19.43 -16.87 -30.86
C LEU A 26 19.06 -16.61 -32.32
N SER A 27 19.99 -16.79 -33.26
CA SER A 27 19.71 -16.69 -34.69
C SER A 27 19.71 -18.10 -35.32
N GLY A 28 18.77 -18.34 -36.25
CA GLY A 28 18.70 -19.59 -37.03
C GLY A 28 17.38 -20.37 -36.97
N LEU A 29 16.36 -19.91 -36.25
CA LEU A 29 15.02 -20.49 -36.24
C LEU A 29 13.98 -19.38 -36.44
N GLU A 30 13.09 -19.52 -37.42
CA GLU A 30 11.88 -18.70 -37.50
C GLU A 30 10.98 -19.06 -36.32
N PHE A 31 11.02 -18.24 -35.28
CA PHE A 31 10.11 -18.33 -34.15
C PHE A 31 8.85 -17.51 -34.49
N VAL A 32 7.73 -18.18 -34.74
CA VAL A 32 6.42 -17.53 -34.71
C VAL A 32 6.07 -17.36 -33.24
N LEU A 33 6.39 -16.17 -32.69
CA LEU A 33 5.87 -15.77 -31.39
C LEU A 33 4.34 -15.68 -31.50
N PRO A 34 3.56 -16.24 -30.55
CA PRO A 34 2.15 -15.92 -30.45
C PRO A 34 2.02 -14.41 -30.42
N GLU A 35 1.09 -13.84 -31.20
CA GLU A 35 0.80 -12.41 -31.09
C GLU A 35 0.53 -12.12 -29.62
N GLU A 36 1.38 -11.29 -29.01
CA GLU A 36 1.04 -10.68 -27.73
C GLU A 36 -0.28 -9.95 -27.96
N GLU A 37 -1.36 -10.46 -27.35
CA GLU A 37 -2.56 -9.66 -27.16
C GLU A 37 -2.10 -8.37 -26.52
N LYS A 38 -2.06 -7.29 -27.33
CA LYS A 38 -1.81 -5.95 -26.84
C LYS A 38 -2.88 -5.69 -25.79
N GLN A 39 -2.53 -5.86 -24.52
CA GLN A 39 -3.37 -5.42 -23.42
C GLN A 39 -3.74 -3.98 -23.74
N SER A 40 -5.03 -3.75 -23.99
CA SER A 40 -5.55 -2.42 -24.20
C SER A 40 -5.09 -1.56 -23.03
N LYS A 41 -4.71 -0.31 -23.27
CA LYS A 41 -4.40 0.65 -22.20
C LYS A 41 -5.62 0.68 -21.27
N LYS A 42 -5.58 -0.07 -20.16
CA LYS A 42 -6.73 -0.25 -19.27
C LYS A 42 -7.14 1.13 -18.79
N GLY A 43 -8.29 1.61 -19.27
CA GLY A 43 -8.92 2.82 -18.77
C GLY A 43 -9.20 2.70 -17.27
N TYR A 44 -9.54 3.80 -16.63
CA TYR A 44 -10.04 3.73 -15.26
C TYR A 44 -11.30 2.85 -15.22
N ARG A 45 -11.47 2.09 -14.14
CA ARG A 45 -12.76 1.46 -13.85
C ARG A 45 -13.81 2.57 -13.69
N ASP A 46 -14.99 2.37 -14.26
CA ASP A 46 -16.14 3.23 -13.99
C ASP A 46 -16.67 2.97 -12.56
N VAL A 47 -16.79 4.04 -11.78
CA VAL A 47 -17.23 4.02 -10.38
C VAL A 47 -18.61 4.66 -10.20
N THR A 48 -19.25 5.15 -11.25
CA THR A 48 -20.53 5.90 -11.15
C THR A 48 -21.66 5.09 -10.51
N GLY A 49 -21.62 3.75 -10.61
CA GLY A 49 -22.58 2.85 -9.97
C GLY A 49 -22.19 2.40 -8.55
N ASP A 50 -21.04 2.81 -8.02
CA ASP A 50 -20.63 2.45 -6.67
C ASP A 50 -21.34 3.36 -5.66
N ILE A 51 -22.23 2.78 -4.85
CA ILE A 51 -22.93 3.47 -3.78
C ILE A 51 -22.16 3.25 -2.47
N ILE A 52 -21.76 4.32 -1.80
CA ILE A 52 -21.06 4.27 -0.50
C ILE A 52 -22.10 4.48 0.60
N THR A 53 -22.42 3.41 1.34
CA THR A 53 -23.31 3.40 2.52
C THR A 53 -22.67 2.56 3.61
N ASP A 54 -23.18 2.64 4.84
CA ASP A 54 -22.74 1.76 5.92
C ASP A 54 -22.87 0.28 5.51
N GLU A 55 -23.97 -0.11 4.86
CA GLU A 55 -24.18 -1.47 4.34
C GLU A 55 -23.10 -1.85 3.31
N SER A 56 -22.89 -1.02 2.28
CA SER A 56 -21.99 -1.39 1.19
C SER A 56 -20.52 -1.48 1.61
N ILE A 57 -20.06 -0.64 2.53
CA ILE A 57 -18.69 -0.74 3.05
C ILE A 57 -18.51 -1.89 4.03
N ASN A 58 -19.56 -2.28 4.77
CA ASN A 58 -19.54 -3.46 5.63
C ASN A 58 -19.52 -4.75 4.81
N ASP A 59 -20.30 -4.82 3.73
CA ASP A 59 -20.29 -5.97 2.82
C ASP A 59 -18.92 -6.13 2.17
N ILE A 60 -18.28 -5.04 1.75
CA ILE A 60 -16.94 -5.09 1.18
C ILE A 60 -15.89 -5.49 2.22
N GLU A 61 -16.00 -5.06 3.49
CA GLU A 61 -15.11 -5.55 4.55
C GLU A 61 -15.15 -7.09 4.63
N VAL A 62 -16.36 -7.68 4.65
CA VAL A 62 -16.51 -9.14 4.70
C VAL A 62 -15.85 -9.79 3.49
N LEU A 63 -16.06 -9.24 2.28
CA LEU A 63 -15.45 -9.75 1.06
C LEU A 63 -13.92 -9.65 1.09
N VAL A 64 -13.37 -8.53 1.57
CA VAL A 64 -11.91 -8.33 1.71
C VAL A 64 -11.31 -9.34 2.68
N GLN A 65 -11.93 -9.55 3.85
CA GLN A 65 -11.47 -10.53 4.83
C GLN A 65 -11.59 -11.96 4.32
N SER A 66 -12.53 -12.25 3.41
CA SER A 66 -12.69 -13.57 2.80
C SER A 66 -11.68 -13.90 1.70
N THR A 67 -10.85 -12.94 1.28
CA THR A 67 -9.85 -13.22 0.24
C THR A 67 -8.71 -14.08 0.76
N ASP A 68 -8.22 -15.01 -0.07
CA ASP A 68 -7.25 -16.05 0.32
C ASP A 68 -5.98 -15.52 1.00
N ASN A 69 -5.50 -14.35 0.58
CA ASN A 69 -4.27 -13.76 1.12
C ASN A 69 -4.55 -12.68 2.16
N TYR A 70 -5.49 -11.77 1.89
CA TYR A 70 -5.61 -10.54 2.66
C TYR A 70 -6.09 -10.78 4.09
N GLY A 71 -7.13 -11.61 4.28
CA GLY A 71 -7.66 -11.93 5.60
C GLY A 71 -6.58 -12.55 6.49
N PRO A 72 -5.94 -13.66 6.07
CA PRO A 72 -4.85 -14.27 6.81
C PRO A 72 -3.65 -13.35 7.07
N GLU A 73 -3.28 -12.49 6.11
CA GLU A 73 -2.21 -11.50 6.29
C GLU A 73 -2.59 -10.43 7.32
N ASN A 74 -3.82 -9.90 7.27
CA ASN A 74 -4.32 -8.94 8.25
C ASN A 74 -4.36 -9.54 9.67
N ASP A 75 -4.76 -10.81 9.80
CA ASP A 75 -4.70 -11.53 11.07
C ASP A 75 -3.27 -11.72 11.56
N MET A 76 -2.33 -12.03 10.66
CA MET A 76 -0.91 -12.14 10.98
C MET A 76 -0.34 -10.81 11.48
N ILE A 77 -0.64 -9.70 10.80
CA ILE A 77 -0.27 -8.34 11.25
C ILE A 77 -0.83 -8.10 12.67
N SER A 78 -2.12 -8.40 12.90
CA SER A 78 -2.75 -8.20 14.20
C SER A 78 -2.04 -8.97 15.32
N ARG A 79 -1.74 -10.26 15.09
CA ARG A 79 -1.03 -11.10 16.07
C ARG A 79 0.39 -10.59 16.34
N CYS A 80 1.14 -10.27 15.29
CA CYS A 80 2.52 -9.79 15.42
C CYS A 80 2.59 -8.45 16.15
N LEU A 81 1.69 -7.51 15.85
CA LEU A 81 1.64 -6.23 16.56
C LEU A 81 1.27 -6.43 18.04
N LYS A 82 0.31 -7.30 18.36
CA LYS A 82 -0.06 -7.61 19.75
C LYS A 82 1.08 -8.27 20.54
N LEU A 83 1.88 -9.13 19.90
CA LEU A 83 3.06 -9.75 20.52
C LEU A 83 4.16 -8.74 20.80
N PHE A 84 4.33 -7.75 19.92
CA PHE A 84 5.37 -6.74 20.01
C PHE A 84 4.74 -5.34 19.93
N PRO A 85 4.03 -4.87 20.97
CA PRO A 85 3.22 -3.65 20.87
C PRO A 85 4.05 -2.37 20.75
N GLN A 86 5.21 -2.33 21.40
CA GLN A 86 6.04 -1.13 21.53
C GLN A 86 6.94 -0.90 20.33
N ASN A 87 7.21 0.37 20.02
CA ASN A 87 8.12 0.80 18.96
C ASN A 87 9.43 1.39 19.53
N THR A 88 9.98 0.77 20.57
CA THR A 88 11.20 1.25 21.26
C THR A 88 12.47 0.52 20.83
N ASP A 89 12.35 -0.71 20.35
CA ASP A 89 13.47 -1.54 19.89
C ASP A 89 13.55 -1.48 18.35
N PRO A 90 14.63 -0.93 17.77
CA PRO A 90 14.81 -0.85 16.32
C PRO A 90 14.70 -2.19 15.59
N ASP A 91 15.15 -3.30 16.17
CA ASP A 91 15.11 -4.60 15.50
C ASP A 91 13.66 -5.12 15.42
N ILE A 92 12.90 -4.90 16.49
CA ILE A 92 11.46 -5.18 16.50
C ILE A 92 10.73 -4.28 15.50
N VAL A 93 11.06 -2.99 15.46
CA VAL A 93 10.48 -2.03 14.51
C VAL A 93 10.80 -2.45 13.07
N ALA A 94 12.02 -2.88 12.78
CA ALA A 94 12.42 -3.40 11.47
C ALA A 94 11.56 -4.60 11.02
N MET A 95 11.26 -5.53 11.93
CA MET A 95 10.36 -6.65 11.63
C MET A 95 8.94 -6.17 11.30
N LYS A 96 8.40 -5.20 12.04
CA LYS A 96 7.08 -4.62 11.75
C LYS A 96 7.03 -3.91 10.41
N ILE A 97 8.07 -3.11 10.09
CA ILE A 97 8.19 -2.43 8.79
C ILE A 97 8.16 -3.48 7.68
N GLY A 98 8.98 -4.53 7.78
CA GLY A 98 9.04 -5.61 6.77
C GLY A 98 7.70 -6.32 6.60
N LEU A 99 7.03 -6.66 7.70
CA LEU A 99 5.72 -7.31 7.66
C LEU A 99 4.67 -6.43 6.95
N ILE A 100 4.59 -5.15 7.28
CA ILE A 100 3.64 -4.22 6.66
C ILE A 100 4.01 -3.97 5.19
N ASP A 101 5.30 -3.83 4.86
CA ASP A 101 5.75 -3.59 3.48
C ASP A 101 5.37 -4.74 2.54
N ILE A 102 5.59 -5.98 2.97
CA ILE A 102 5.31 -7.19 2.19
C ILE A 102 3.80 -7.36 1.97
N THR A 103 3.02 -7.30 3.05
CA THR A 103 1.56 -7.54 3.01
C THR A 103 0.77 -6.42 2.32
N ASN A 104 1.28 -5.18 2.36
CA ASN A 104 0.59 -4.03 1.76
C ASN A 104 1.29 -3.47 0.52
N SER A 105 2.29 -4.18 -0.02
CA SER A 105 3.06 -3.77 -1.21
C SER A 105 3.51 -2.31 -1.14
N THR A 106 4.10 -1.87 -0.02
CA THR A 106 4.54 -0.47 0.11
C THR A 106 5.80 -0.15 -0.71
N HIS A 107 6.42 -1.21 -1.26
CA HIS A 107 7.55 -1.17 -2.17
C HIS A 107 8.79 -0.46 -1.61
N LEU A 108 8.99 -0.46 -0.28
CA LEU A 108 10.19 0.11 0.34
C LEU A 108 11.47 -0.52 -0.20
N SER A 109 11.39 -1.82 -0.51
CA SER A 109 12.49 -2.60 -1.09
C SER A 109 12.95 -2.12 -2.47
N GLN A 110 12.12 -1.38 -3.23
CA GLN A 110 12.51 -0.75 -4.50
C GLN A 110 13.41 0.48 -4.28
N TYR A 111 13.39 1.05 -3.08
CA TYR A 111 14.17 2.23 -2.71
C TYR A 111 15.39 1.89 -1.85
N LYS A 112 15.89 0.64 -1.89
CA LYS A 112 17.07 0.18 -1.11
C LYS A 112 18.32 1.05 -1.28
N ASN A 113 18.46 1.74 -2.41
CA ASN A 113 19.56 2.68 -2.66
C ASN A 113 19.36 4.06 -2.01
N LYS A 114 18.15 4.36 -1.49
CA LYS A 114 17.79 5.64 -0.89
C LYS A 114 17.44 5.51 0.59
N ILE A 115 16.92 4.37 1.03
CA ILE A 115 16.60 4.11 2.42
C ILE A 115 16.98 2.69 2.80
N SER A 116 17.57 2.53 3.98
CA SER A 116 17.84 1.21 4.56
C SER A 116 16.84 0.88 5.68
N MET A 117 16.64 -0.41 5.94
CA MET A 117 15.80 -0.86 7.06
C MET A 117 16.36 -0.37 8.41
N VAL A 118 17.69 -0.35 8.55
CA VAL A 118 18.38 0.15 9.75
C VAL A 118 18.11 1.65 9.95
N GLU A 119 18.18 2.45 8.88
CA GLU A 119 17.87 3.89 8.94
C GLU A 119 16.42 4.13 9.38
N LEU A 120 15.45 3.49 8.70
CA LEU A 120 14.02 3.71 8.98
C LEU A 120 13.59 3.21 10.37
N SER A 121 14.08 2.05 10.80
CA SER A 121 13.74 1.50 12.11
C SER A 121 14.28 2.35 13.26
N ASN A 122 15.53 2.81 13.17
CA ASN A 122 16.10 3.72 14.16
C ASN A 122 15.34 5.05 14.22
N ILE A 123 14.97 5.60 13.07
CA ILE A 123 14.15 6.82 12.99
C ILE A 123 12.84 6.64 13.73
N ILE A 124 12.09 5.57 13.41
CA ILE A 124 10.78 5.32 14.03
C ILE A 124 10.92 5.09 15.53
N ALA A 125 11.92 4.32 15.95
CA ALA A 125 12.17 4.06 17.37
C ALA A 125 12.62 5.30 18.16
N ALA A 126 13.19 6.29 17.49
CA ALA A 126 13.61 7.55 18.10
C ALA A 126 12.48 8.60 18.23
N ILE A 127 11.30 8.37 17.63
CA ILE A 127 10.17 9.31 17.75
C ILE A 127 9.68 9.34 19.20
N PRO A 128 9.72 10.50 19.90
CA PRO A 128 9.33 10.57 21.30
C PRO A 128 7.87 10.16 21.52
N ASN A 129 7.64 9.24 22.45
CA ASN A 129 6.32 8.76 22.86
C ASN A 129 5.47 8.26 21.67
N ILE A 130 6.08 7.70 20.63
CA ILE A 130 5.40 7.29 19.40
C ILE A 130 4.16 6.42 19.66
N ASP A 131 4.24 5.44 20.55
CA ASP A 131 3.14 4.51 20.80
C ASP A 131 1.91 5.22 21.40
N ALA A 132 2.14 6.10 22.39
CA ALA A 132 1.09 6.92 22.99
C ALA A 132 0.50 7.91 22.00
N ARG A 133 1.34 8.50 21.14
CA ARG A 133 0.93 9.43 20.07
C ARG A 133 0.08 8.74 19.01
N ILE A 134 0.45 7.52 18.60
CA ILE A 134 -0.37 6.69 17.72
C ILE A 134 -1.69 6.29 18.40
N GLN A 135 -1.68 5.99 19.69
CA GLN A 135 -2.90 5.67 20.43
C GLN A 135 -3.87 6.85 20.50
N MET A 136 -3.39 8.08 20.59
CA MET A 136 -4.21 9.29 20.62
C MET A 136 -4.58 9.82 19.22
N GLY A 137 -4.18 9.16 18.15
CA GLY A 137 -4.52 9.58 16.79
C GLY A 137 -3.73 10.79 16.30
N ASP A 138 -2.54 11.05 16.85
CA ASP A 138 -1.71 12.19 16.46
C ASP A 138 -1.29 12.10 14.98
N PRO A 139 -1.77 13.01 14.11
CA PRO A 139 -1.43 13.00 12.69
C PRO A 139 0.03 13.36 12.41
N GLU A 140 0.72 14.03 13.33
CA GLU A 140 2.11 14.45 13.10
C GLU A 140 3.08 13.26 13.08
N VAL A 141 2.74 12.14 13.74
CA VAL A 141 3.54 10.91 13.65
C VAL A 141 3.68 10.44 12.20
N VAL A 142 2.60 10.54 11.41
CA VAL A 142 2.66 10.19 9.98
C VAL A 142 3.62 11.11 9.24
N ASN A 143 3.57 12.42 9.52
CA ASN A 143 4.44 13.40 8.87
C ASN A 143 5.91 13.21 9.24
N GLU A 144 6.22 12.98 10.52
CA GLU A 144 7.57 12.69 11.01
C GLU A 144 8.17 11.48 10.30
N ILE A 145 7.44 10.37 10.23
CA ILE A 145 7.88 9.17 9.48
C ILE A 145 7.99 9.50 7.98
N ALA A 146 6.99 10.18 7.40
CA ALA A 146 6.92 10.46 5.96
C ALA A 146 8.13 11.25 5.45
N ARG A 147 8.60 12.25 6.22
CA ARG A 147 9.71 13.14 5.84
C ARG A 147 11.08 12.72 6.38
N SER A 148 11.10 11.71 7.24
CA SER A 148 12.25 11.36 8.09
C SER A 148 13.59 11.19 7.37
N ASN A 149 13.62 10.60 6.18
CA ASN A 149 14.88 10.34 5.47
C ASN A 149 15.31 11.46 4.50
N GLY A 150 14.42 12.42 4.20
CA GLY A 150 14.66 13.52 3.25
C GLY A 150 14.92 13.15 1.78
N LYS A 151 14.96 11.86 1.42
CA LYS A 151 15.34 11.35 0.08
C LYS A 151 14.16 10.81 -0.71
N ILE A 152 13.18 10.22 -0.02
CA ILE A 152 11.93 9.72 -0.60
C ILE A 152 10.76 10.09 0.30
N ASN A 153 9.59 10.22 -0.30
CA ASN A 153 8.38 10.48 0.45
C ASN A 153 7.78 9.16 0.97
N LEU A 154 7.81 8.95 2.28
CA LEU A 154 7.31 7.74 2.94
C LEU A 154 5.82 7.82 3.32
N PHE A 155 5.07 8.82 2.86
CA PHE A 155 3.68 9.08 3.28
C PHE A 155 2.74 7.86 3.21
N SER A 156 2.81 7.10 2.11
CA SER A 156 1.98 5.89 1.92
C SER A 156 2.31 4.80 2.94
N PHE A 157 3.60 4.63 3.25
CA PHE A 157 4.04 3.70 4.27
C PHE A 157 3.65 4.20 5.67
N ALA A 158 3.93 5.46 5.98
CA ALA A 158 3.67 6.07 7.28
C ALA A 158 2.18 6.03 7.68
N SER A 159 1.28 6.33 6.74
CA SER A 159 -0.17 6.25 6.97
C SER A 159 -0.63 4.83 7.27
N LYS A 160 -0.11 3.82 6.57
CA LYS A 160 -0.38 2.39 6.87
C LYS A 160 0.18 1.99 8.21
N TYR A 161 1.42 2.34 8.49
CA TYR A 161 2.09 1.98 9.74
C TYR A 161 1.30 2.46 10.96
N CYS A 162 0.87 3.72 10.95
CA CYS A 162 0.05 4.30 12.02
C CYS A 162 -1.35 3.69 12.06
N CYS A 163 -2.01 3.49 10.90
CA CYS A 163 -3.33 2.86 10.82
C CYS A 163 -3.34 1.44 11.43
N TYR A 164 -2.38 0.59 11.05
CA TYR A 164 -2.30 -0.77 11.58
C TYR A 164 -2.04 -0.81 13.08
N HIS A 165 -1.16 0.06 13.61
CA HIS A 165 -0.94 0.13 15.06
C HIS A 165 -2.17 0.66 15.80
N ASN A 166 -2.75 1.77 15.35
CA ASN A 166 -3.92 2.40 15.96
C ASN A 166 -5.11 1.44 16.04
N ARG A 167 -5.40 0.73 14.94
CA ARG A 167 -6.48 -0.26 14.87
C ARG A 167 -6.19 -1.52 15.67
N ASN A 168 -5.05 -2.17 15.44
CA ASN A 168 -4.82 -3.52 15.98
C ASN A 168 -4.47 -3.54 17.47
N LEU A 169 -3.85 -2.47 17.99
CA LEU A 169 -3.47 -2.38 19.40
C LEU A 169 -4.53 -1.68 20.25
N TYR A 170 -5.23 -0.70 19.68
CA TYR A 170 -6.09 0.19 20.45
C TYR A 170 -7.56 0.18 20.00
N GLY A 171 -7.91 -0.58 18.96
CA GLY A 171 -9.28 -0.68 18.46
C GLY A 171 -9.81 0.64 17.89
N LYS A 172 -8.92 1.53 17.44
CA LYS A 172 -9.26 2.87 16.95
C LYS A 172 -9.16 2.98 15.43
N ASP A 173 -9.78 4.03 14.90
CA ASP A 173 -9.84 4.34 13.46
C ASP A 173 -9.47 5.80 13.21
N ASP A 174 -8.39 6.25 13.85
CA ASP A 174 -7.97 7.65 13.78
C ASP A 174 -7.25 7.98 12.47
N TYR A 175 -6.66 6.98 11.81
CA TYR A 175 -5.79 7.15 10.64
C TYR A 175 -6.39 6.59 9.34
N SER A 176 -6.48 7.45 8.32
CA SER A 176 -6.76 7.08 6.93
C SER A 176 -5.49 6.66 6.20
N ILE A 177 -5.49 5.50 5.54
CA ILE A 177 -4.40 5.09 4.65
C ILE A 177 -4.40 5.98 3.42
N LEU A 178 -3.22 6.36 2.89
CA LEU A 178 -3.11 6.99 1.57
C LEU A 178 -2.15 6.21 0.68
N ASP A 179 -2.68 5.33 -0.15
CA ASP A 179 -1.91 4.52 -1.09
C ASP A 179 -2.06 4.99 -2.54
N THR A 180 -1.53 4.22 -3.49
CA THR A 180 -1.65 4.51 -4.91
C THR A 180 -3.08 4.36 -5.42
N VAL A 181 -3.88 3.46 -4.84
CA VAL A 181 -5.27 3.21 -5.24
C VAL A 181 -6.16 4.37 -4.81
N LEU A 182 -6.13 4.77 -3.53
CA LEU A 182 -6.87 5.93 -3.03
C LEU A 182 -6.44 7.22 -3.73
N LYS A 183 -5.13 7.44 -3.93
CA LYS A 183 -4.65 8.61 -4.69
C LYS A 183 -5.21 8.63 -6.13
N LYS A 184 -5.39 7.46 -6.73
CA LYS A 184 -5.87 7.31 -8.11
C LYS A 184 -7.40 7.45 -8.22
N TYR A 185 -8.16 6.94 -7.24
CA TYR A 185 -9.61 6.80 -7.34
C TYR A 185 -10.42 7.76 -6.45
N LEU A 186 -9.85 8.39 -5.41
CA LEU A 186 -10.59 9.39 -4.64
C LEU A 186 -11.24 10.49 -5.50
N PRO A 187 -10.55 11.10 -6.50
CA PRO A 187 -11.15 12.09 -7.40
C PRO A 187 -12.24 11.54 -8.34
N ARG A 188 -12.48 10.23 -8.33
CA ARG A 188 -13.56 9.58 -9.10
C ARG A 188 -14.80 9.37 -8.26
N TYR A 189 -14.64 9.22 -6.94
CA TYR A 189 -15.75 9.12 -5.99
C TYR A 189 -16.23 10.49 -5.52
N PHE A 190 -15.36 11.51 -5.54
CA PHE A 190 -15.68 12.84 -5.07
C PHE A 190 -15.18 13.91 -6.05
N ASP A 191 -16.10 14.74 -6.54
CA ASP A 191 -15.78 15.79 -7.53
C ASP A 191 -15.04 16.99 -6.94
N ASP A 192 -15.02 17.13 -5.60
CA ASP A 192 -14.39 18.25 -4.89
C ASP A 192 -12.90 18.04 -4.57
N ILE A 193 -12.33 16.90 -4.97
CA ILE A 193 -10.91 16.59 -4.77
C ILE A 193 -10.24 16.24 -6.09
N THR A 194 -9.00 16.71 -6.25
CA THR A 194 -8.19 16.40 -7.43
C THR A 194 -6.96 15.59 -7.04
N LYS A 195 -6.41 14.84 -8.00
CA LYS A 195 -5.13 14.15 -7.83
C LYS A 195 -4.00 15.12 -7.47
N SER A 196 -4.05 16.35 -7.99
CA SER A 196 -3.08 17.42 -7.68
C SER A 196 -3.15 17.85 -6.22
N GLN A 197 -4.36 18.00 -5.67
CA GLN A 197 -4.52 18.34 -4.25
C GLN A 197 -4.03 17.20 -3.34
N ILE A 198 -4.30 15.94 -3.68
CA ILE A 198 -3.78 14.78 -2.94
C ILE A 198 -2.24 14.73 -3.02
N GLN A 199 -1.67 15.00 -4.21
CA GLN A 199 -0.22 15.09 -4.38
C GLN A 199 0.38 16.20 -3.53
N LYS A 200 -0.26 17.38 -3.49
CA LYS A 200 0.17 18.50 -2.64
C LYS A 200 0.19 18.11 -1.16
N TRP A 201 -0.81 17.38 -0.67
CA TRP A 201 -0.81 16.90 0.71
C TRP A 201 0.37 15.97 0.99
N GLN A 202 0.69 15.06 0.06
CA GLN A 202 1.85 14.18 0.20
C GLN A 202 3.17 14.97 0.20
N ASP A 203 3.37 15.84 -0.78
CA ASP A 203 4.64 16.56 -0.98
C ASP A 203 4.93 17.56 0.14
N ARG A 204 3.88 18.09 0.77
CA ARG A 204 3.98 19.06 1.86
C ARG A 204 3.80 18.46 3.25
N TYR A 205 3.70 17.13 3.35
CA TYR A 205 3.46 16.42 4.62
C TYR A 205 2.26 16.98 5.39
N GLN A 206 1.11 17.05 4.71
CA GLN A 206 -0.16 17.56 5.21
C GLN A 206 -1.12 16.40 5.49
N TYR A 207 -0.69 15.45 6.32
CA TYR A 207 -1.50 14.27 6.64
C TYR A 207 -2.80 14.61 7.37
N LYS A 208 -2.77 15.58 8.28
CA LYS A 208 -3.97 16.01 9.01
C LYS A 208 -5.07 16.45 8.05
N GLU A 209 -4.73 17.29 7.07
CA GLU A 209 -5.68 17.81 6.09
C GLU A 209 -6.27 16.70 5.22
N TYR A 210 -5.46 15.73 4.84
CA TYR A 210 -5.93 14.52 4.14
C TYR A 210 -6.87 13.68 5.01
N ASN A 211 -6.49 13.41 6.25
CA ASN A 211 -7.26 12.58 7.18
C ASN A 211 -8.60 13.24 7.59
N ASP A 212 -8.59 14.56 7.78
CA ASP A 212 -9.77 15.37 8.04
C ASP A 212 -10.69 15.39 6.82
N TYR A 213 -10.13 15.44 5.60
CA TYR A 213 -10.92 15.33 4.36
C TYR A 213 -11.69 14.00 4.31
N ILE A 214 -11.04 12.87 4.56
CA ILE A 214 -11.70 11.56 4.56
C ILE A 214 -12.79 11.51 5.64
N THR A 215 -12.48 11.99 6.86
CA THR A 215 -13.45 12.05 7.96
C THR A 215 -14.70 12.83 7.55
N ARG A 216 -14.51 14.04 7.02
CA ARG A 216 -15.61 14.90 6.55
C ARG A 216 -16.41 14.23 5.44
N LYS A 217 -15.78 13.54 4.49
CA LYS A 217 -16.51 12.83 3.42
C LYS A 217 -17.37 11.70 3.95
N LEU A 218 -16.89 10.95 4.93
CA LEU A 218 -17.68 9.92 5.57
C LEU A 218 -18.84 10.52 6.38
N ASP A 219 -18.64 11.67 7.03
CA ASP A 219 -19.71 12.42 7.70
C ASP A 219 -20.78 12.94 6.72
N GLU A 220 -20.36 13.53 5.59
CA GLU A 220 -21.26 14.02 4.52
C GLU A 220 -22.12 12.90 3.92
N LEU A 221 -21.59 11.68 3.87
CA LEU A 221 -22.29 10.48 3.40
C LEU A 221 -23.14 9.80 4.51
N GLY A 222 -23.09 10.28 5.75
CA GLY A 222 -23.80 9.67 6.88
C GLY A 222 -23.27 8.29 7.29
N ILE A 223 -21.98 8.03 7.09
CA ILE A 223 -21.32 6.76 7.41
C ILE A 223 -20.92 6.76 8.88
N HIS A 224 -21.55 5.90 9.69
CA HIS A 224 -21.35 5.86 11.14
C HIS A 224 -20.91 4.50 11.67
N THR A 225 -20.75 3.50 10.80
CA THR A 225 -20.25 2.19 11.22
C THR A 225 -18.85 2.27 11.85
N GLU A 226 -18.55 1.35 12.77
CA GLU A 226 -17.22 1.25 13.37
C GLU A 226 -16.14 1.02 12.33
N ASN A 227 -14.93 1.56 12.55
CA ASN A 227 -13.80 1.44 11.63
C ASN A 227 -14.09 1.94 10.20
N ARG A 228 -14.96 2.95 10.06
CA ARG A 228 -15.42 3.48 8.77
C ARG A 228 -14.30 3.91 7.82
N LYS A 229 -13.19 4.49 8.29
CA LYS A 229 -12.07 4.89 7.42
C LYS A 229 -11.37 3.67 6.86
N ARG A 230 -11.11 2.66 7.71
CA ARG A 230 -10.54 1.39 7.27
C ARG A 230 -11.43 0.67 6.26
N LYS A 231 -12.73 0.61 6.53
CA LYS A 231 -13.73 -0.01 5.63
C LYS A 231 -13.87 0.76 4.33
N PHE A 232 -13.77 2.08 4.36
CA PHE A 232 -13.75 2.91 3.16
C PHE A 232 -12.48 2.66 2.33
N ASP A 233 -11.30 2.55 2.94
CA ASP A 233 -10.07 2.16 2.24
C ASP A 233 -10.25 0.78 1.55
N HIS A 234 -10.79 -0.21 2.28
CA HIS A 234 -11.13 -1.52 1.71
C HIS A 234 -12.13 -1.43 0.57
N PHE A 235 -13.17 -0.60 0.71
CA PHE A 235 -14.16 -0.36 -0.33
C PHE A 235 -13.50 0.09 -1.62
N VAL A 236 -12.71 1.17 -1.54
CA VAL A 236 -12.04 1.72 -2.72
C VAL A 236 -11.00 0.74 -3.26
N TRP A 237 -10.23 0.07 -2.41
CA TRP A 237 -9.24 -0.92 -2.84
C TRP A 237 -9.87 -2.10 -3.57
N TYR A 238 -10.81 -2.80 -2.93
CA TYR A 238 -11.41 -4.03 -3.45
C TYR A 238 -12.15 -3.80 -4.77
N LYS A 239 -12.84 -2.66 -4.88
CA LYS A 239 -13.58 -2.27 -6.08
C LYS A 239 -12.68 -1.89 -7.25
N ASN A 240 -11.39 -1.62 -7.03
CA ASN A 240 -10.50 -1.02 -8.02
C ASN A 240 -9.12 -1.71 -8.18
N ARG A 241 -8.93 -2.86 -7.51
CA ARG A 241 -7.72 -3.71 -7.62
C ARG A 241 -7.60 -4.40 -8.98
#